data_AF-A0A109LGZ7-F1
#
_entry.id   AF-A0A109LGZ7-F1
#
_cell.length_a   1.000
_cell.length_b   1.000
_cell.length_c   1.000
_cell.angle_alpha   90.00
_cell.angle_beta   90.00
_cell.angle_gamma   90.00
#
_symmetry.space_group_name_H-M   'P 1'
#
loop_
_entity.id
_entity.type
_entity.pdbx_description
1 polymer ?
#
loop_
_entity_poly.entity_id
_entity_poly.type
_entity_poly.pdbx_seq_one_letter_code
_entity_poly.pdbx_strand_id
1 'polypeptide(L)'
;MGDRLRLRFDPATEISIYRGVPHTSPGQVRQLKVPLAVVRGRQSRVVMRHHASGVDRLPMGEMLTMPGGHMFPLERPQDTAALIKTLFARWQARERSCA
;
A
#
# COMPACT_ATOMS: atom_id res chain seq x y z
N MET A 1 -11.56 -32.85 -23.25
CA MET A 1 -12.24 -31.54 -23.17
C MET A 1 -11.65 -30.81 -21.98
N GLY A 2 -10.89 -29.74 -22.21
CA GLY A 2 -10.16 -29.05 -21.14
C GLY A 2 -11.11 -28.24 -20.26
N ASP A 3 -10.98 -28.41 -18.94
CA ASP A 3 -11.69 -27.60 -17.96
C ASP A 3 -11.44 -26.12 -18.23
N ARG A 4 -12.50 -25.39 -18.57
CA ARG A 4 -12.42 -23.97 -18.87
C ARG A 4 -12.43 -23.22 -17.53
N LEU A 5 -11.24 -22.82 -17.07
CA LEU A 5 -11.07 -21.90 -15.93
C LEU A 5 -11.97 -20.67 -16.13
N ARG A 6 -12.80 -20.36 -15.12
CA ARG A 6 -13.64 -19.17 -15.07
C ARG A 6 -13.33 -18.39 -13.80
N LEU A 7 -13.28 -17.06 -13.92
CA LEU A 7 -13.11 -16.17 -12.77
C LEU A 7 -14.36 -16.25 -11.88
N ARG A 8 -14.16 -16.19 -10.56
CA ARG A 8 -15.25 -16.15 -9.58
C ARG A 8 -15.95 -14.80 -9.49
N PHE A 9 -15.43 -13.79 -10.18
CA PHE A 9 -15.95 -12.44 -10.21
C PHE A 9 -16.18 -12.00 -11.66
N ASP A 10 -17.00 -10.97 -11.84
CA ASP A 10 -17.24 -10.34 -13.13
C ASP A 10 -16.14 -9.30 -13.45
N PRO A 11 -15.33 -9.49 -14.50
CA PRO A 11 -14.31 -8.52 -14.89
C PRO A 11 -14.85 -7.13 -15.20
N ALA A 12 -16.09 -7.01 -15.70
CA ALA A 12 -16.68 -5.70 -16.00
C ALA A 12 -16.88 -4.86 -14.72
N THR A 13 -17.24 -5.53 -13.62
CA THR A 13 -17.36 -4.94 -12.29
C THR A 13 -16.01 -4.51 -11.73
N GLU A 14 -14.96 -5.32 -11.85
CA GLU A 14 -13.62 -4.94 -11.42
C GLU A 14 -13.11 -3.69 -12.16
N ILE A 15 -13.29 -3.67 -13.49
CA ILE A 15 -12.87 -2.55 -14.32
C ILE A 15 -13.65 -1.27 -13.95
N SER A 16 -14.94 -1.35 -13.64
CA SER A 16 -15.72 -0.15 -13.28
C SER A 16 -15.26 0.46 -11.95
N ILE A 17 -14.81 -0.38 -10.99
CA ILE A 17 -14.23 0.07 -9.72
C ILE A 17 -12.91 0.83 -9.96
N TYR A 18 -12.04 0.33 -10.83
CA TYR A 18 -10.72 0.94 -11.07
C TYR A 18 -10.68 2.04 -12.14
N ARG A 19 -11.73 2.18 -12.96
CA ARG A 19 -11.82 3.23 -14.01
C ARG A 19 -12.02 4.62 -13.45
N GLY A 20 -12.54 4.76 -12.23
CA GLY A 20 -12.68 6.04 -11.57
C GLY A 20 -11.33 6.57 -11.11
N VAL A 21 -10.79 7.57 -11.81
CA VAL A 21 -9.73 8.41 -11.22
C VAL A 21 -10.39 9.30 -10.16
N PRO A 22 -9.81 9.45 -8.96
CA PRO A 22 -10.32 10.40 -7.97
C PRO A 22 -10.49 11.77 -8.62
N HIS A 23 -11.72 12.29 -8.66
CA HIS A 23 -12.06 13.60 -9.23
C HIS A 23 -11.66 14.75 -8.30
N THR A 24 -11.14 14.43 -7.12
CA THR A 24 -10.60 15.37 -6.14
C THR A 24 -9.10 15.20 -6.08
N SER A 25 -8.38 16.31 -6.25
CA SER A 25 -6.95 16.32 -5.97
C SER A 25 -6.75 15.96 -4.50
N PRO A 26 -5.93 14.94 -4.17
CA PRO A 26 -5.61 14.67 -2.78
C PRO A 26 -5.02 15.94 -2.16
N GLY A 27 -5.51 16.32 -0.97
CA GLY A 27 -5.01 17.47 -0.24
C GLY A 27 -3.50 17.40 -0.01
N GLN A 28 -2.91 18.50 0.47
CA GLN A 28 -1.46 18.57 0.63
C GLN A 28 -0.97 17.52 1.64
N VAL A 29 -0.17 16.56 1.18
CA VAL A 29 0.34 15.43 1.99
C VAL A 29 1.02 15.87 3.29
N ARG A 30 1.59 17.08 3.32
CA ARG A 30 2.20 17.70 4.52
C ARG A 30 1.22 17.96 5.68
N GLN A 31 -0.09 17.92 5.43
CA GLN A 31 -1.13 18.15 6.45
C GLN A 31 -1.54 16.86 7.19
N LEU A 32 -0.94 15.71 6.87
CA LEU A 32 -1.20 14.46 7.58
C LEU A 32 -0.81 14.57 9.07
N LYS A 33 -1.80 14.40 9.94
CA LYS A 33 -1.63 14.39 11.41
C LYS A 33 -1.40 13.00 12.00
N VAL A 34 -1.39 11.98 11.16
CA VAL A 34 -1.27 10.57 11.55
C VAL A 34 -0.01 9.95 10.94
N PRO A 35 0.54 8.88 11.54
CA PRO A 35 1.63 8.13 10.92
C PRO A 35 1.24 7.62 9.53
N LEU A 36 2.18 7.68 8.58
CA LEU A 36 2.00 7.19 7.21
C LEU A 36 3.14 6.22 6.88
N ALA A 37 2.80 5.01 6.45
CA ALA A 37 3.74 4.10 5.82
C ALA A 37 3.31 3.80 4.38
N VAL A 38 4.24 3.93 3.43
CA VAL A 38 4.04 3.48 2.05
C VAL A 38 4.93 2.27 1.79
N VAL A 39 4.30 1.13 1.53
CA VAL A 39 4.98 -0.14 1.23
C VAL A 39 4.86 -0.45 -0.25
N ARG A 40 5.98 -0.76 -0.91
CA ARG A 40 6.02 -1.18 -2.31
C ARG A 40 6.74 -2.52 -2.49
N GLY A 41 6.39 -3.26 -3.55
CA GLY A 41 7.19 -4.42 -3.98
C GLY A 41 8.39 -3.97 -4.81
N ARG A 42 9.56 -4.59 -4.62
CA ARG A 42 10.88 -4.26 -5.23
C ARG A 42 10.88 -4.30 -6.76
N GLN A 43 10.02 -5.10 -7.37
CA GLN A 43 9.84 -5.19 -8.82
C GLN A 43 8.57 -4.45 -9.31
N SER A 44 7.83 -3.77 -8.43
CA SER A 44 6.66 -2.97 -8.81
C SER A 44 7.01 -1.86 -9.80
N ARG A 45 6.25 -1.79 -10.91
CA ARG A 45 6.28 -0.71 -11.89
C ARG A 45 5.14 0.30 -11.73
N VAL A 46 4.21 0.05 -10.80
CA VAL A 46 3.05 0.91 -10.55
C VAL A 46 3.40 2.00 -9.54
N VAL A 47 3.85 1.59 -8.36
CA VAL A 47 4.41 2.49 -7.35
C VAL A 47 5.94 2.35 -7.39
N MET A 48 6.60 3.33 -7.99
CA MET A 48 8.05 3.40 -8.10
C MET A 48 8.64 4.20 -6.92
N ARG A 49 9.95 4.04 -6.69
CA ARG A 49 10.64 4.73 -5.59
C ARG A 49 10.47 6.24 -5.62
N HIS A 50 10.53 6.85 -6.81
CA HIS A 50 10.40 8.29 -6.94
C HIS A 50 8.97 8.79 -6.70
N HIS A 51 7.93 7.99 -6.96
CA HIS A 51 6.54 8.33 -6.66
C HIS A 51 6.29 8.51 -5.15
N ALA A 52 6.99 7.73 -4.31
CA ALA A 52 6.83 7.77 -2.87
C ALA A 52 7.96 8.53 -2.14
N SER A 53 8.89 9.13 -2.88
CA SER A 53 10.06 9.85 -2.32
C SER A 53 9.69 11.05 -1.42
N GLY A 54 8.50 11.62 -1.60
CA GLY A 54 7.99 12.69 -0.75
C GLY A 54 7.54 12.22 0.63
N VAL A 55 7.33 10.92 0.83
CA VAL A 55 6.82 10.34 2.09
C VAL A 55 7.87 10.46 3.19
N ASP A 56 9.14 10.18 2.89
CA ASP A 56 10.25 10.28 3.86
C ASP A 56 10.50 11.72 4.34
N ARG A 57 9.92 12.72 3.65
CA ARG A 57 9.99 14.15 4.05
C ARG A 57 8.87 14.55 5.02
N LEU A 58 7.94 13.66 5.32
CA LEU A 58 6.87 13.92 6.28
C LEU A 58 7.35 13.61 7.70
N PRO A 59 6.92 14.37 8.72
CA PRO A 59 7.36 14.17 10.10
C PRO A 59 7.12 12.75 10.65
N MET A 60 6.12 12.05 10.13
CA MET A 60 5.76 10.68 10.52
C MET A 60 5.57 9.77 9.29
N GLY A 61 6.26 10.09 8.19
CA GLY A 61 6.22 9.29 6.97
C GLY A 61 7.39 8.32 6.88
N GLU A 62 7.13 7.11 6.39
CA GLU A 62 8.19 6.15 6.06
C GLU A 62 7.89 5.39 4.77
N MET A 63 8.93 5.16 3.97
CA MET A 63 8.89 4.33 2.78
C MET A 63 9.55 2.96 3.02
N LEU A 64 8.83 1.88 2.73
CA LEU A 64 9.29 0.51 2.90
C LEU A 64 9.26 -0.26 1.57
N THR A 65 10.19 -1.19 1.39
CA THR A 65 10.26 -2.05 0.20
C THR A 65 10.25 -3.52 0.59
N MET A 66 9.30 -4.26 0.03
CA MET A 66 9.15 -5.71 0.14
C MET A 66 9.67 -6.40 -1.12
N PRO A 67 10.14 -7.65 -1.07
CA PRO A 67 10.33 -8.45 -2.27
C PRO A 67 8.99 -8.65 -3.01
N GLY A 68 9.00 -8.62 -4.35
CA GLY A 68 7.82 -8.91 -5.16
C GLY A 68 7.40 -7.78 -6.11
N GLY A 69 6.38 -8.08 -6.92
CA GLY A 69 5.79 -7.16 -7.89
C GLY A 69 4.84 -6.14 -7.28
N HIS A 70 3.94 -5.60 -8.09
CA HIS A 70 2.83 -4.79 -7.59
C HIS A 70 1.90 -5.62 -6.66
N MET A 71 1.77 -6.91 -6.95
CA MET A 71 0.94 -7.85 -6.22
C MET A 71 1.70 -8.53 -5.06
N PHE A 72 2.79 -7.94 -4.56
CA PHE A 72 3.58 -8.49 -3.45
C PHE A 72 2.75 -8.94 -2.23
N PRO A 73 1.58 -8.31 -1.88
CA PRO A 73 0.76 -8.81 -0.78
C PRO A 73 0.20 -10.22 -1.02
N LEU A 74 -0.06 -10.58 -2.28
CA LEU A 74 -0.53 -11.92 -2.66
C LEU A 74 0.64 -12.88 -2.92
N GLU A 75 1.78 -12.36 -3.36
CA GLU A 75 2.99 -13.17 -3.58
C GLU A 75 3.64 -13.61 -2.26
N ARG A 76 3.60 -12.75 -1.22
CA ARG A 76 4.19 -12.99 0.10
C ARG A 76 3.23 -12.58 1.22
N PRO A 77 2.10 -13.29 1.41
CA PRO A 77 1.05 -12.87 2.32
C PRO A 77 1.48 -12.87 3.79
N GLN A 78 2.27 -13.86 4.22
CA GLN A 78 2.75 -13.94 5.60
C GLN A 78 3.73 -12.81 5.92
N ASP A 79 4.71 -12.59 5.05
CA ASP A 79 5.71 -11.53 5.22
C ASP A 79 5.04 -10.14 5.23
N THR A 80 4.05 -9.94 4.34
CA THR A 80 3.28 -8.70 4.27
C THR A 80 2.43 -8.49 5.54
N ALA A 81 1.77 -9.54 6.03
CA ALA A 81 0.99 -9.46 7.27
C ALA A 81 1.88 -9.17 8.49
N ALA A 82 3.07 -9.78 8.56
CA ALA A 82 4.05 -9.52 9.61
C ALA A 82 4.49 -8.06 9.59
N LEU A 83 4.83 -7.53 8.41
CA LEU A 83 5.20 -6.12 8.24
C LEU A 83 4.11 -5.17 8.75
N ILE A 84 2.85 -5.40 8.36
CA ILE A 84 1.71 -4.57 8.79
C ILE A 84 1.54 -4.63 10.31
N LYS A 85 1.64 -5.81 10.92
CA LYS A 85 1.57 -5.96 12.38
C LYS A 85 2.69 -5.20 13.09
N THR A 86 3.91 -5.26 12.57
CA THR A 86 5.06 -4.52 13.11
C THR A 86 4.85 -3.00 13.02
N LEU A 87 4.31 -2.50 11.91
CA LEU A 87 3.95 -1.09 11.75
C LEU A 87 2.97 -0.64 12.84
N PHE A 88 1.88 -1.38 13.02
CA PHE A 88 0.86 -1.05 14.01
C PHE A 88 1.40 -1.10 15.43
N ALA A 89 2.18 -2.12 15.78
CA ALA A 89 2.81 -2.22 17.10
C ALA A 89 3.71 -0.99 17.40
N ARG A 90 4.48 -0.53 16.40
CA ARG A 90 5.35 0.64 16.54
C ARG A 90 4.56 1.94 16.70
N TRP A 91 3.47 2.12 15.96
CA TRP A 91 2.63 3.32 16.09
C TRP A 91 1.94 3.36 17.45
N GLN A 92 1.38 2.25 17.92
CA GLN A 92 0.79 2.16 19.25
C GLN A 92 1.81 2.44 20.37
N ALA A 93 3.06 2.00 20.21
CA ALA A 93 4.12 2.30 21.17
C ALA A 93 4.45 3.81 21.23
N ARG A 94 4.46 4.51 20.08
CA ARG A 94 4.64 5.97 20.04
C ARG A 94 3.50 6.72 20.71
N GLU A 95 2.26 6.32 20.46
CA GLU A 95 1.08 6.93 21.09
C GLU A 95 1.16 6.83 22.62
N ARG A 96 1.50 5.64 23.14
CA ARG A 96 1.66 5.43 24.60
C ARG A 96 2.82 6.19 25.23
N SER A 97 3.85 6.56 24.45
CA SER A 97 5.02 7.29 24.96
C SER A 97 4.79 8.81 24.97
N CYS A 98 3.75 9.29 24.29
CA CYS A 98 3.40 10.70 24.19
C CYS A 98 2.19 11.07 25.09
N ALA A 99 1.52 10.05 25.65
CA ALA A 99 0.53 10.16 26.72
C ALA A 99 1.21 10.12 28.08
#